data_AF-A0A5J4V4B6-F1
#
_entry.id   AF-A0A5J4V4B6-F1
#
_cell.length_a   1.000
_cell.length_b   1.000
_cell.length_c   1.000
_cell.angle_alpha   90.00
_cell.angle_beta   90.00
_cell.angle_gamma   90.00
#
_symmetry.space_group_name_H-M   'P 1'
#
loop_
_entity.id
_entity.type
_entity.pdbx_description
1 polymer ?
#
loop_
_entity_poly.entity_id
_entity_poly.type
_entity_poly.pdbx_seq_one_letter_code
_entity_poly.pdbx_strand_id
1 'polypeptide(L)'
;MQSKQKIQNTASLIVSFTDSYTQSKQRKQNKQYKSKSTLSLAQVTSRLEYLWRQIENKKSCKQVIRIPKLLQSLIALVTFRLGIHLNEQTDLLRLKVRHWSKWCLRNIHFYADEQDQSELVRQGYGRMMSITFSTAGGVGEEEDKEIWNGLGEIQHFLRQLHDGRNYPYTSFQPLPLLVRRTEEQIEEEGASEEIEAQLNNKGMNGNIKMNATRAKAAILNHFIHTH
;
A
#
# COMPACT_ATOMS: atom_id res chain seq x y z
N MET A 1 28.94 -3.96 1.62
CA MET A 1 28.77 -4.15 0.16
C MET A 1 27.79 -5.28 -0.18
N GLN A 2 27.91 -6.46 0.45
CA GLN A 2 27.06 -7.63 0.19
C GLN A 2 25.55 -7.41 0.44
N SER A 3 25.17 -6.69 1.50
CA SER A 3 23.74 -6.41 1.80
C SER A 3 23.05 -5.56 0.71
N LYS A 4 23.73 -4.53 0.19
CA LYS A 4 23.19 -3.66 -0.87
C LYS A 4 22.93 -4.43 -2.17
N GLN A 5 23.87 -5.28 -2.58
CA GLN A 5 23.69 -6.12 -3.78
C GLN A 5 22.53 -7.10 -3.59
N LYS A 6 22.38 -7.67 -2.39
CA LYS A 6 21.28 -8.59 -2.07
C LYS A 6 19.92 -7.88 -2.12
N ILE A 7 19.82 -6.66 -1.60
CA ILE A 7 18.60 -5.84 -1.71
C ILE A 7 18.25 -5.57 -3.17
N GLN A 8 19.22 -5.14 -3.98
CA GLN A 8 19.02 -4.88 -5.40
C GLN A 8 18.56 -6.13 -6.16
N ASN A 9 19.25 -7.26 -5.96
CA ASN A 9 18.87 -8.52 -6.61
C ASN A 9 17.46 -8.96 -6.21
N THR A 10 17.10 -8.82 -4.94
CA THR A 10 15.75 -9.15 -4.46
C THR A 10 14.69 -8.25 -5.09
N ALA A 11 14.91 -6.94 -5.12
CA ALA A 11 13.99 -5.98 -5.72
C ALA A 11 13.81 -6.23 -7.22
N SER A 12 14.89 -6.49 -7.96
CA SER A 12 14.82 -6.80 -9.40
C SER A 12 13.98 -8.05 -9.69
N LEU A 13 14.01 -9.05 -8.81
CA LEU A 13 13.21 -10.27 -8.95
C LEU A 13 11.73 -10.02 -8.63
N ILE A 14 11.43 -9.16 -7.66
CA ILE A 14 10.06 -8.69 -7.38
C ILE A 14 9.51 -7.92 -8.60
N VAL A 15 10.28 -6.97 -9.14
CA VAL A 15 9.89 -6.19 -10.33
C VAL A 15 9.64 -7.10 -11.52
N SER A 16 10.55 -8.03 -11.81
CA SER A 16 10.40 -8.99 -12.92
C SER A 16 9.15 -9.87 -12.78
N PHE A 17 8.86 -10.34 -11.56
CA PHE A 17 7.64 -11.08 -11.27
C PHE A 17 6.40 -10.23 -11.54
N THR A 18 6.37 -8.99 -11.06
CA THR A 18 5.22 -8.08 -11.22
C THR A 18 5.01 -7.65 -12.66
N ASP A 19 6.08 -7.38 -13.42
CA ASP A 19 6.01 -7.06 -14.84
C ASP A 19 5.40 -8.22 -15.64
N SER A 20 5.84 -9.46 -15.35
CA SER A 20 5.30 -10.67 -15.97
C SER A 20 3.80 -10.85 -15.67
N TYR A 21 3.39 -10.59 -14.43
CA TYR A 21 1.99 -10.62 -14.03
C TYR A 21 1.16 -9.54 -14.74
N THR A 22 1.63 -8.29 -14.75
CA THR A 22 0.91 -7.16 -15.36
C THR A 22 0.72 -7.36 -16.87
N GLN A 23 1.76 -7.83 -17.56
CA GLN A 23 1.67 -8.21 -18.98
C GLN A 23 0.67 -9.34 -19.21
N SER A 24 0.63 -10.34 -18.31
CA SER A 24 -0.35 -11.42 -18.42
C SER A 24 -1.80 -10.96 -18.22
N LYS A 25 -2.04 -9.94 -17.38
CA LYS A 25 -3.37 -9.36 -17.16
C LYS A 25 -3.85 -8.60 -18.39
N GLN A 26 -2.98 -7.78 -19.00
CA GLN A 26 -3.28 -7.05 -20.24
C GLN A 26 -3.53 -7.99 -21.42
N ARG A 27 -2.76 -9.07 -21.51
CA ARG A 27 -2.86 -10.02 -22.63
C ARG A 27 -3.97 -11.04 -22.49
N LYS A 28 -4.59 -11.23 -21.31
CA LYS A 28 -5.73 -12.15 -21.13
C LYS A 28 -7.04 -11.71 -21.80
N GLN A 29 -7.06 -10.56 -22.49
CA GLN A 29 -8.05 -10.28 -23.54
C GLN A 29 -7.82 -11.08 -24.83
N ASN A 30 -6.65 -11.71 -25.02
CA ASN A 30 -6.33 -12.65 -26.11
C ASN A 30 -5.84 -13.99 -25.53
N LYS A 31 -6.45 -15.10 -25.95
CA LYS A 31 -6.32 -16.41 -25.29
C LYS A 31 -4.87 -16.88 -25.09
N GLN A 32 -4.62 -17.31 -23.85
CA GLN A 32 -3.65 -18.33 -23.42
C GLN A 32 -2.15 -18.02 -23.59
N TYR A 33 -1.58 -17.30 -22.62
CA TYR A 33 -0.12 -17.24 -22.43
C TYR A 33 0.28 -17.65 -21.00
N LYS A 34 1.17 -18.63 -20.86
CA LYS A 34 1.85 -18.99 -19.60
C LYS A 34 2.80 -17.86 -19.22
N SER A 35 2.65 -17.25 -18.04
CA SER A 35 3.50 -16.14 -17.60
C SER A 35 4.98 -16.52 -17.60
N LYS A 36 5.85 -15.64 -18.15
CA LYS A 36 7.29 -15.87 -18.35
C LYS A 36 8.12 -15.75 -17.05
N SER A 37 7.50 -15.51 -15.90
CA SER A 37 8.22 -15.47 -14.62
C SER A 37 8.49 -16.90 -14.16
N THR A 38 9.76 -17.23 -13.95
CA THR A 38 10.21 -18.50 -13.35
C THR A 38 10.05 -18.52 -11.82
N LEU A 39 9.77 -17.37 -11.19
CA LEU A 39 9.56 -17.30 -9.74
C LEU A 39 8.19 -17.85 -9.34
N SER A 40 8.21 -18.75 -8.36
CA SER A 40 7.00 -19.21 -7.68
C SER A 40 6.49 -18.15 -6.69
N LEU A 41 5.19 -18.21 -6.36
CA LEU A 41 4.59 -17.33 -5.34
C LEU A 41 5.29 -17.42 -3.99
N ALA A 42 5.75 -18.62 -3.60
CA ALA A 42 6.50 -18.82 -2.36
C ALA A 42 7.84 -18.06 -2.37
N GLN A 43 8.54 -18.04 -3.51
CA GLN A 43 9.79 -17.31 -3.65
C GLN A 43 9.57 -15.79 -3.67
N VAL A 44 8.49 -15.30 -4.25
CA VAL A 44 8.13 -13.87 -4.19
C VAL A 44 7.77 -13.45 -2.77
N THR A 45 7.02 -14.30 -2.07
CA THR A 45 6.63 -14.06 -0.67
C THR A 45 7.85 -13.90 0.23
N SER A 46 8.79 -14.86 0.18
CA SER A 46 10.01 -14.79 1.02
C SER A 46 10.90 -13.59 0.67
N ARG A 47 10.89 -13.15 -0.58
CA ARG A 47 11.60 -11.96 -1.05
C ARG A 47 10.97 -10.67 -0.55
N LEU A 48 9.64 -10.56 -0.56
CA LEU A 48 8.92 -9.41 0.01
C LEU A 48 9.12 -9.32 1.51
N GLU A 49 9.05 -10.45 2.23
CA GLU A 49 9.35 -10.52 3.65
C GLU A 49 10.80 -10.08 3.95
N TYR A 50 11.77 -10.59 3.18
CA TYR A 50 13.16 -10.15 3.31
C TYR A 50 13.29 -8.65 3.06
N LEU A 51 12.66 -8.13 2.00
CA LEU A 51 12.71 -6.72 1.65
C LEU A 51 12.12 -5.86 2.78
N TRP A 52 10.97 -6.23 3.33
CA TRP A 52 10.34 -5.56 4.47
C TRP A 52 11.30 -5.45 5.66
N ARG A 53 11.93 -6.57 6.07
CA ARG A 53 12.93 -6.58 7.16
C ARG A 53 14.12 -5.66 6.89
N GLN A 54 14.48 -5.44 5.62
CA GLN A 54 15.54 -4.48 5.29
C GLN A 54 15.05 -3.03 5.39
N ILE A 55 13.80 -2.74 5.05
CA ILE A 55 13.23 -1.38 5.05
C ILE A 55 13.04 -0.84 6.47
N GLU A 56 12.90 -1.70 7.50
CA GLU A 56 12.89 -1.28 8.92
C GLU A 56 14.13 -0.44 9.31
N ASN A 57 15.24 -0.59 8.59
CA ASN A 57 16.41 0.27 8.73
C ASN A 57 16.34 1.47 7.77
N LYS A 58 16.31 2.70 8.32
CA LYS A 58 16.28 3.97 7.57
C LYS A 58 17.30 4.05 6.41
N LYS A 59 18.54 3.57 6.60
CA LYS A 59 19.60 3.62 5.58
C LYS A 59 19.29 2.68 4.40
N SER A 60 18.77 1.50 4.71
CA SER A 60 18.37 0.50 3.72
C SER A 60 17.10 0.94 2.99
N CYS A 61 16.12 1.53 3.67
CA CYS A 61 14.92 2.07 3.05
C CYS A 61 15.23 3.08 1.93
N LYS A 62 16.12 4.05 2.18
CA LYS A 62 16.56 5.01 1.16
C LYS A 62 17.18 4.34 -0.08
N GLN A 63 17.81 3.18 0.08
CA GLN A 63 18.35 2.42 -1.07
C GLN A 63 17.24 1.72 -1.83
N VAL A 64 16.26 1.16 -1.12
CA VAL A 64 15.10 0.46 -1.69
C VAL A 64 14.25 1.39 -2.54
N ILE A 65 13.95 2.60 -2.04
CA ILE A 65 13.10 3.57 -2.74
C ILE A 65 13.69 3.98 -4.09
N ARG A 66 15.02 4.05 -4.19
CA ARG A 66 15.73 4.42 -5.42
C ARG A 66 15.75 3.31 -6.48
N ILE A 67 15.24 2.11 -6.18
CA ILE A 67 15.24 1.01 -7.14
C ILE A 67 14.12 1.25 -8.16
N PRO A 68 14.44 1.35 -9.46
CA PRO A 68 13.44 1.65 -10.49
C PRO A 68 12.28 0.65 -10.48
N LYS A 69 11.06 1.16 -10.67
CA LYS A 69 9.80 0.39 -10.74
C LYS A 69 9.42 -0.40 -9.48
N LEU A 70 10.22 -0.37 -8.42
CA LEU A 70 9.91 -1.15 -7.22
C LEU A 70 8.64 -0.66 -6.53
N LEU A 71 8.46 0.66 -6.39
CA LEU A 71 7.25 1.25 -5.80
C LEU A 71 5.99 0.84 -6.57
N GLN A 72 6.01 1.02 -7.90
CA GLN A 72 4.94 0.59 -8.79
C GLN A 72 4.67 -0.92 -8.65
N SER A 73 5.73 -1.73 -8.55
CA SER A 73 5.61 -3.18 -8.40
C SER A 73 4.97 -3.55 -7.06
N LEU A 74 5.36 -2.90 -5.97
CA LEU A 74 4.77 -3.12 -4.65
C LEU A 74 3.29 -2.73 -4.65
N ILE A 75 2.93 -1.57 -5.20
CA ILE A 75 1.54 -1.11 -5.31
C ILE A 75 0.69 -2.12 -6.09
N ALA A 76 1.18 -2.60 -7.23
CA ALA A 76 0.48 -3.62 -8.02
C ALA A 76 0.35 -4.97 -7.29
N LEU A 77 1.31 -5.31 -6.41
CA LEU A 77 1.25 -6.54 -5.64
C LEU A 77 0.30 -6.48 -4.45
N VAL A 78 -0.03 -5.28 -3.95
CA VAL A 78 -1.02 -5.14 -2.87
C VAL A 78 -2.42 -5.57 -3.33
N THR A 79 -2.76 -5.40 -4.61
CA THR A 79 -4.03 -5.88 -5.19
C THR A 79 -3.86 -7.20 -5.96
N PHE A 80 -2.77 -7.92 -5.71
CA PHE A 80 -2.42 -9.13 -6.47
C PHE A 80 -3.54 -10.16 -6.42
N ARG A 81 -4.14 -10.38 -7.61
CA ARG A 81 -5.26 -11.29 -7.85
C ARG A 81 -6.40 -11.11 -6.85
N LEU A 82 -6.68 -9.90 -6.36
CA LEU A 82 -7.77 -9.66 -5.41
C LEU A 82 -9.11 -10.22 -5.94
N GLY A 83 -9.96 -10.76 -5.06
CA GLY A 83 -11.28 -11.31 -5.42
C GLY A 83 -11.29 -12.65 -6.17
N ILE A 84 -10.12 -13.28 -6.41
CA ILE A 84 -10.03 -14.60 -7.05
C ILE A 84 -9.92 -15.67 -5.96
N HIS A 85 -10.67 -16.76 -6.03
CA HIS A 85 -10.46 -17.96 -5.20
C HIS A 85 -9.77 -19.06 -6.05
N LEU A 86 -8.74 -19.69 -5.49
CA LEU A 86 -7.99 -20.75 -6.20
C LEU A 86 -7.99 -22.03 -5.35
N ASN A 87 -6.90 -22.28 -4.64
CA ASN A 87 -6.79 -23.35 -3.65
C ASN A 87 -6.16 -22.77 -2.39
N GLU A 88 -6.38 -23.45 -1.26
CA GLU A 88 -5.99 -22.98 0.07
C GLU A 88 -4.53 -22.52 0.14
N GLN A 89 -3.58 -23.35 -0.34
CA GLN A 89 -2.15 -23.01 -0.31
C GLN A 89 -1.82 -21.77 -1.15
N THR A 90 -2.41 -21.68 -2.34
CA THR A 90 -2.18 -20.55 -3.26
C THR A 90 -2.81 -19.27 -2.72
N ASP A 91 -3.98 -19.37 -2.11
CA ASP A 91 -4.69 -18.23 -1.52
C ASP A 91 -3.97 -17.69 -0.29
N LEU A 92 -3.41 -18.58 0.54
CA LEU A 92 -2.52 -18.19 1.64
C LEU A 92 -1.27 -17.45 1.14
N LEU A 93 -0.61 -17.95 0.09
CA LEU A 93 0.56 -17.28 -0.49
C LEU A 93 0.20 -15.90 -1.07
N ARG A 94 -0.97 -15.78 -1.69
CA ARG A 94 -1.46 -14.51 -2.23
C ARG A 94 -1.74 -13.49 -1.13
N LEU A 95 -2.36 -13.92 -0.03
CA LEU A 95 -2.55 -13.08 1.17
C LEU A 95 -1.20 -12.57 1.68
N LYS A 96 -0.20 -13.46 1.80
CA LYS A 96 1.15 -13.07 2.22
C LYS A 96 1.84 -12.10 1.26
N VAL A 97 1.67 -12.27 -0.06
CA VAL A 97 2.18 -11.31 -1.06
C VAL A 97 1.58 -9.93 -0.84
N ARG A 98 0.25 -9.84 -0.69
CA ARG A 98 -0.43 -8.55 -0.44
C ARG A 98 0.01 -7.93 0.88
N HIS A 99 0.06 -8.75 1.93
CA HIS A 99 0.49 -8.35 3.27
C HIS A 99 1.90 -7.74 3.24
N TRP A 100 2.91 -8.49 2.79
CA TRP A 100 4.29 -7.99 2.81
C TRP A 100 4.51 -6.80 1.88
N SER A 101 3.78 -6.72 0.77
CA SER A 101 3.83 -5.55 -0.12
C SER A 101 3.30 -4.29 0.57
N LYS A 102 2.16 -4.41 1.28
CA LYS A 102 1.57 -3.33 2.08
C LYS A 102 2.53 -2.86 3.16
N TRP A 103 3.16 -3.78 3.88
CA TRP A 103 4.14 -3.46 4.92
C TRP A 103 5.42 -2.82 4.38
N CYS A 104 5.90 -3.23 3.21
CA CYS A 104 7.02 -2.55 2.53
C CYS A 104 6.66 -1.09 2.23
N LEU A 105 5.49 -0.84 1.62
CA LEU A 105 5.05 0.50 1.25
C LEU A 105 4.82 1.41 2.45
N ARG A 106 4.21 0.89 3.52
CA ARG A 106 4.04 1.61 4.79
C ARG A 106 5.38 2.13 5.32
N ASN A 107 6.38 1.25 5.41
CA ASN A 107 7.70 1.63 5.90
C ASN A 107 8.42 2.60 4.96
N ILE A 108 8.27 2.41 3.64
CA ILE A 108 8.76 3.35 2.64
C ILE A 108 8.17 4.74 2.87
N HIS A 109 6.85 4.85 3.03
CA HIS A 109 6.19 6.12 3.30
C HIS A 109 6.77 6.83 4.54
N PHE A 110 7.02 6.09 5.64
CA PHE A 110 7.62 6.67 6.85
C PHE A 110 9.04 7.21 6.66
N TYR A 111 9.81 6.68 5.71
CA TYR A 111 11.20 7.12 5.47
C TYR A 111 11.39 7.94 4.19
N ALA A 112 10.35 8.07 3.38
CA ALA A 112 10.30 8.88 2.15
C ALA A 112 10.55 10.37 2.45
N ASP A 113 11.35 11.03 1.63
CA ASP A 113 11.37 12.50 1.60
C ASP A 113 10.24 13.05 0.71
N GLU A 114 10.20 14.36 0.51
CA GLU A 114 9.21 15.04 -0.32
C GLU A 114 9.10 14.46 -1.75
N GLN A 115 10.23 14.17 -2.38
CA GLN A 115 10.26 13.63 -3.74
C GLN A 115 9.69 12.20 -3.75
N ASP A 116 10.06 11.39 -2.77
CA ASP A 116 9.56 10.04 -2.61
C ASP A 116 8.04 10.01 -2.31
N GLN A 117 7.51 10.96 -1.51
CA GLN A 117 6.06 11.12 -1.29
C GLN A 117 5.33 11.46 -2.59
N SER A 118 5.89 12.39 -3.37
CA SER A 118 5.32 12.76 -4.67
C SER A 118 5.23 11.57 -5.61
N GLU A 119 6.26 10.71 -5.61
CA GLU A 119 6.27 9.47 -6.39
C GLU A 119 5.22 8.47 -5.90
N LEU A 120 5.05 8.29 -4.59
CA LEU A 120 3.99 7.44 -4.04
C LEU A 120 2.60 7.88 -4.52
N VAL A 121 2.28 9.16 -4.37
CA VAL A 121 0.99 9.72 -4.81
C VAL A 121 0.83 9.58 -6.32
N ARG A 122 1.88 9.88 -7.10
CA ARG A 122 1.85 9.74 -8.57
C ARG A 122 1.57 8.31 -9.02
N GLN A 123 2.05 7.31 -8.27
CA GLN A 123 1.84 5.88 -8.56
C GLN A 123 0.50 5.34 -8.04
N GLY A 124 -0.36 6.19 -7.47
CA GLY A 124 -1.69 5.79 -7.02
C GLY A 124 -1.72 5.20 -5.61
N TYR A 125 -0.84 5.66 -4.70
CA TYR A 125 -0.82 5.17 -3.32
C TYR A 125 -2.15 5.42 -2.58
N GLY A 126 -2.83 6.54 -2.82
CA GLY A 126 -4.17 6.82 -2.27
C GLY A 126 -5.19 5.76 -2.70
N ARG A 127 -5.27 5.53 -4.01
CA ARG A 127 -6.10 4.48 -4.64
C ARG A 127 -5.80 3.09 -4.09
N MET A 128 -4.52 2.77 -3.90
CA MET A 128 -4.12 1.49 -3.31
C MET A 128 -4.64 1.34 -1.88
N MET A 129 -4.50 2.38 -1.04
CA MET A 129 -5.03 2.33 0.32
C MET A 129 -6.54 2.10 0.32
N SER A 130 -7.29 2.82 -0.52
CA SER A 130 -8.73 2.66 -0.73
C SER A 130 -9.16 1.21 -0.96
N ILE A 131 -8.54 0.56 -1.95
CA ILE A 131 -8.88 -0.82 -2.32
C ILE A 131 -8.61 -1.81 -1.17
N THR A 132 -7.63 -1.52 -0.30
CA THR A 132 -7.16 -2.50 0.70
C THR A 132 -7.95 -2.56 1.99
N PHE A 133 -8.67 -1.51 2.35
CA PHE A 133 -9.51 -1.52 3.56
C PHE A 133 -10.99 -1.73 3.24
N SER A 134 -11.39 -1.57 1.96
CA SER A 134 -12.77 -1.74 1.50
C SER A 134 -13.25 -3.18 1.72
N THR A 135 -14.43 -3.33 2.34
CA THR A 135 -14.89 -4.59 2.95
C THR A 135 -15.89 -5.34 2.06
N ALA A 136 -15.63 -5.45 0.76
CA ALA A 136 -16.54 -6.15 -0.14
C ALA A 136 -16.51 -7.69 0.08
N GLY A 137 -16.96 -8.18 1.24
CA GLY A 137 -17.44 -9.56 1.42
C GLY A 137 -17.11 -10.34 2.70
N GLY A 138 -16.74 -9.76 3.85
CA GLY A 138 -16.37 -10.53 5.06
C GLY A 138 -17.04 -10.09 6.36
N VAL A 139 -16.97 -10.95 7.40
CA VAL A 139 -17.22 -10.61 8.82
C VAL A 139 -16.20 -11.35 9.70
N GLY A 140 -15.46 -10.65 10.58
CA GLY A 140 -14.61 -11.29 11.60
C GLY A 140 -13.49 -10.40 12.21
N GLU A 141 -12.83 -10.90 13.26
CA GLU A 141 -11.78 -10.16 14.01
C GLU A 141 -10.51 -9.85 13.17
N GLU A 142 -10.13 -10.76 12.27
CA GLU A 142 -8.98 -10.54 11.37
C GLU A 142 -9.26 -9.42 10.38
N GLU A 143 -10.50 -9.31 9.91
CA GLU A 143 -10.95 -8.25 9.03
C GLU A 143 -11.07 -6.91 9.77
N ASP A 144 -11.61 -6.91 10.99
CA ASP A 144 -11.63 -5.75 11.88
C ASP A 144 -10.25 -5.14 12.08
N LYS A 145 -9.22 -5.98 12.22
CA LYS A 145 -7.82 -5.53 12.33
C LYS A 145 -7.32 -4.95 11.00
N GLU A 146 -7.68 -5.52 9.86
CA GLU A 146 -7.30 -4.97 8.55
C GLU A 146 -7.98 -3.64 8.26
N ILE A 147 -9.27 -3.50 8.58
CA ILE A 147 -10.02 -2.24 8.51
C ILE A 147 -9.37 -1.20 9.42
N TRP A 148 -9.14 -1.54 10.69
CA TRP A 148 -8.54 -0.62 11.66
C TRP A 148 -7.18 -0.11 11.19
N ASN A 149 -6.32 -1.00 10.67
CA ASN A 149 -5.03 -0.64 10.10
C ASN A 149 -5.19 0.24 8.85
N GLY A 150 -6.07 -0.13 7.92
CA GLY A 150 -6.28 0.60 6.67
C GLY A 150 -6.76 2.04 6.89
N LEU A 151 -7.75 2.23 7.77
CA LEU A 151 -8.23 3.55 8.18
C LEU A 151 -7.12 4.36 8.88
N GLY A 152 -6.32 3.72 9.73
CA GLY A 152 -5.18 4.33 10.38
C GLY A 152 -4.11 4.80 9.39
N GLU A 153 -3.81 4.01 8.36
CA GLU A 153 -2.84 4.38 7.30
C GLU A 153 -3.31 5.60 6.51
N ILE A 154 -4.58 5.65 6.09
CA ILE A 154 -5.14 6.80 5.35
C ILE A 154 -5.03 8.07 6.20
N GLN A 155 -5.49 8.00 7.45
CA GLN A 155 -5.44 9.13 8.37
C GLN A 155 -3.99 9.61 8.59
N HIS A 156 -3.06 8.69 8.82
CA HIS A 156 -1.66 9.06 9.05
C HIS A 156 -1.00 9.64 7.81
N PHE A 157 -1.29 9.09 6.63
CA PHE A 157 -0.74 9.56 5.37
C PHE A 157 -1.19 10.98 5.05
N LEU A 158 -2.51 11.24 5.03
CA LEU A 158 -3.08 12.56 4.74
C LEU A 158 -2.61 13.62 5.74
N ARG A 159 -2.64 13.30 7.04
CA ARG A 159 -2.16 14.23 8.08
C ARG A 159 -0.68 14.58 7.88
N GLN A 160 0.18 13.61 7.55
CA GLN A 160 1.59 13.90 7.32
C GLN A 160 1.81 14.73 6.06
N LEU A 161 1.04 14.50 4.99
CA LEU A 161 1.09 15.37 3.82
C LEU A 161 0.61 16.80 4.14
N HIS A 162 -0.38 16.96 5.01
CA HIS A 162 -0.90 18.27 5.38
C HIS A 162 0.00 19.04 6.36
N ASP A 163 0.37 18.42 7.48
CA ASP A 163 1.10 19.09 8.57
C ASP A 163 2.63 19.07 8.32
N GLY A 164 3.07 18.32 7.32
CA GLY A 164 4.47 17.92 7.18
C GLY A 164 4.84 16.81 8.18
N ARG A 165 6.13 16.48 8.23
CA ARG A 165 6.66 15.45 9.12
C ARG A 165 7.96 15.89 9.77
N ASN A 166 8.13 15.50 11.03
CA ASN A 166 9.34 15.75 11.83
C ASN A 166 9.95 14.44 12.38
N TYR A 167 11.04 14.57 13.15
CA TYR A 167 11.77 13.46 13.81
C TYR A 167 10.81 12.53 14.59
N PRO A 168 11.01 11.19 14.61
CA PRO A 168 12.21 10.41 14.23
C PRO A 168 12.32 10.03 12.74
N TYR A 169 11.30 10.34 11.95
CA TYR A 169 11.20 9.96 10.54
C TYR A 169 11.94 10.94 9.61
N THR A 170 11.90 10.69 8.30
CA THR A 170 12.43 11.66 7.34
C THR A 170 11.51 12.88 7.30
N SER A 171 12.02 14.04 7.69
CA SER A 171 11.24 15.27 7.74
C SER A 171 10.96 15.83 6.36
N PHE A 172 9.81 16.47 6.20
CA PHE A 172 9.43 17.25 5.02
C PHE A 172 8.40 18.32 5.42
N GLN A 173 8.33 19.41 4.66
CA GLN A 173 7.35 20.50 4.86
C GLN A 173 5.97 20.10 4.34
N PRO A 174 4.86 20.70 4.82
CA PRO A 174 3.52 20.51 4.24
C PRO A 174 3.50 20.41 2.70
N LEU A 175 2.82 19.40 2.17
CA LEU A 175 2.68 19.06 0.75
C LEU A 175 1.20 19.15 0.31
N PRO A 176 0.57 20.34 0.34
CA PRO A 176 -0.87 20.50 0.13
C PRO A 176 -1.37 20.02 -1.24
N LEU A 177 -0.55 20.12 -2.29
CA LEU A 177 -0.91 19.59 -3.61
C LEU A 177 -1.02 18.06 -3.63
N LEU A 178 -0.20 17.38 -2.82
CA LEU A 178 -0.25 15.92 -2.69
C LEU A 178 -1.45 15.47 -1.86
N VAL A 179 -1.87 16.28 -0.88
CA VAL A 179 -3.11 16.04 -0.12
C VAL A 179 -4.29 15.96 -1.08
N ARG A 180 -4.51 17.03 -1.87
CA ARG A 180 -5.62 17.12 -2.84
C ARG A 180 -5.63 15.93 -3.82
N ARG A 181 -4.47 15.62 -4.39
CA ARG A 181 -4.35 14.50 -5.33
C ARG A 181 -4.62 13.14 -4.67
N THR A 182 -4.32 12.99 -3.38
CA THR A 182 -4.60 11.77 -2.64
C THR A 182 -6.09 11.65 -2.34
N GLU A 183 -6.74 12.75 -1.97
CA GLU A 183 -8.19 12.83 -1.77
C GLU A 183 -8.95 12.45 -3.04
N GLU A 184 -8.58 13.04 -4.18
CA GLU A 184 -9.13 12.70 -5.50
C GLU A 184 -9.02 11.20 -5.77
N GLN A 185 -7.86 10.58 -5.48
CA GLN A 185 -7.69 9.13 -5.65
C GLN A 185 -8.55 8.28 -4.71
N ILE A 186 -8.85 8.79 -3.51
CA ILE A 186 -9.69 8.09 -2.53
C ILE A 186 -11.15 8.17 -2.98
N GLU A 187 -11.60 9.35 -3.41
CA GLU A 187 -12.95 9.58 -3.92
C GLU A 187 -13.22 8.82 -5.22
N GLU A 188 -12.29 8.83 -6.18
CA GLU A 188 -12.40 8.09 -7.44
C GLU A 188 -12.63 6.58 -7.26
N GLU A 189 -12.17 6.01 -6.13
CA GLU A 189 -12.32 4.59 -5.81
C GLU A 189 -13.53 4.30 -4.90
N GLY A 190 -14.36 5.31 -4.58
CA GLY A 190 -15.54 5.15 -3.71
C GLY A 190 -15.19 4.81 -2.25
N ALA A 191 -13.97 5.14 -1.80
CA ALA A 191 -13.56 4.84 -0.43
C ALA A 191 -14.21 5.76 0.61
N SER A 192 -14.80 6.88 0.19
CA SER A 192 -15.56 7.76 1.08
C SER A 192 -16.78 7.02 1.65
N GLU A 193 -17.53 6.32 0.81
CA GLU A 193 -18.69 5.51 1.17
C GLU A 193 -18.29 4.35 2.08
N GLU A 194 -17.18 3.69 1.78
CA GLU A 194 -16.63 2.62 2.60
C GLU A 194 -16.22 3.13 4.00
N ILE A 195 -15.60 4.31 4.11
CA ILE A 195 -15.29 4.95 5.41
C ILE A 195 -16.58 5.28 6.17
N GLU A 196 -17.61 5.77 5.48
CA GLU A 196 -18.90 6.08 6.10
C GLU A 196 -19.59 4.84 6.67
N ALA A 197 -19.54 3.71 5.96
CA ALA A 197 -20.07 2.44 6.45
C ALA A 197 -19.42 2.01 7.78
N GLN A 198 -18.13 2.35 7.99
CA GLN A 198 -17.39 2.01 9.21
C GLN A 198 -17.66 2.94 10.40
N LEU A 199 -18.41 4.04 10.24
CA LEU A 199 -18.71 4.98 11.34
C LEU A 199 -19.56 4.38 12.47
N ASN A 200 -20.26 3.28 12.18
CA ASN A 200 -21.06 2.53 13.16
C ASN A 200 -20.43 1.20 13.57
N ASN A 201 -19.24 0.86 13.04
CA ASN A 201 -18.57 -0.39 13.36
C ASN A 201 -17.98 -0.36 14.78
N LYS A 202 -18.48 -1.24 15.65
CA LYS A 202 -18.07 -1.39 17.05
C LYS A 202 -16.93 -2.38 17.25
N GLY A 203 -16.44 -2.99 16.18
CA GLY A 203 -15.28 -3.87 16.17
C GLY A 203 -14.06 -3.23 16.83
N MET A 204 -13.19 -4.08 17.38
CA MET A 204 -12.02 -3.65 18.17
C MET A 204 -12.37 -2.68 19.31
N ASN A 205 -13.43 -2.95 20.09
CA ASN A 205 -13.90 -2.09 21.18
C ASN A 205 -14.20 -0.64 20.74
N GLY A 206 -14.76 -0.47 19.54
CA GLY A 206 -15.10 0.85 18.97
C GLY A 206 -13.92 1.62 18.36
N ASN A 207 -12.71 1.02 18.31
CA ASN A 207 -11.56 1.66 17.68
C ASN A 207 -11.74 1.84 16.17
N ILE A 208 -12.49 0.96 15.50
CA ILE A 208 -12.78 1.11 14.06
C ILE A 208 -13.59 2.38 13.81
N LYS A 209 -14.71 2.57 14.52
CA LYS A 209 -15.48 3.81 14.48
C LYS A 209 -14.62 5.05 14.71
N MET A 210 -13.75 5.02 15.71
CA MET A 210 -12.85 6.14 16.01
C MET A 210 -11.92 6.45 14.82
N ASN A 211 -11.28 5.42 14.24
CA ASN A 211 -10.40 5.60 13.09
C ASN A 211 -11.17 6.03 11.83
N ALA A 212 -12.38 5.51 11.60
CA ALA A 212 -13.23 5.93 10.49
C ALA A 212 -13.59 7.42 10.61
N THR A 213 -13.91 7.87 11.83
CA THR A 213 -14.19 9.29 12.11
C THR A 213 -12.96 10.16 11.82
N ARG A 214 -11.77 9.71 12.22
CA ARG A 214 -10.51 10.43 11.97
C ARG A 214 -10.11 10.41 10.50
N ALA A 215 -10.30 9.31 9.79
CA ALA A 215 -10.04 9.21 8.35
C ALA A 215 -10.99 10.14 7.58
N LYS A 216 -12.29 10.12 7.89
CA LYS A 216 -13.27 11.05 7.34
C LYS A 216 -12.90 12.51 7.61
N ALA A 217 -12.50 12.84 8.84
CA ALA A 217 -12.04 14.18 9.17
C ALA A 217 -10.75 14.55 8.41
N ALA A 218 -9.80 13.63 8.25
CA ALA A 218 -8.58 13.87 7.48
C ALA A 218 -8.84 14.07 5.98
N ILE A 219 -9.93 13.51 5.43
CA ILE A 219 -10.33 13.75 4.04
C ILE A 219 -11.11 15.08 3.92
N LEU A 220 -11.93 15.43 4.91
CA LEU A 220 -12.82 16.61 4.85
C LEU A 220 -12.19 17.91 5.36
N ASN A 221 -11.31 17.85 6.37
CA ASN A 221 -10.81 19.04 7.07
C ASN A 221 -9.94 19.94 6.18
N HIS A 222 -9.52 19.49 5.00
CA HIS A 222 -8.68 20.27 4.11
C HIS A 222 -9.45 21.30 3.25
N PHE A 223 -10.80 21.29 3.30
CA PHE A 223 -11.64 22.34 2.73
C PHE A 223 -11.88 23.53 3.68
N ILE A 224 -11.61 23.40 4.98
CA ILE A 224 -12.03 24.42 5.98
C ILE A 224 -10.93 25.47 6.26
N HIS A 225 -9.66 25.16 5.99
CA HIS A 225 -8.54 26.07 6.28
C HIS A 225 -7.88 26.70 5.04
N THR A 226 -8.55 26.65 3.88
CA THR A 226 -8.14 27.42 2.69
C THR A 226 -9.05 28.63 2.49
N HIS A 227 -8.92 29.62 3.37
CA HIS A 227 -9.43 30.99 3.18
C HIS A 227 -8.27 31.97 3.35
#